data_AF-A0A551Y2R9-F1
#
_entry.id   AF-A0A551Y2R9-F1
#
_cell.length_a   1.000
_cell.length_b   1.000
_cell.length_c   1.000
_cell.angle_alpha   90.00
_cell.angle_beta   90.00
_cell.angle_gamma   90.00
#
_symmetry.space_group_name_H-M   'P 1'
#
loop_
_entity.id
_entity.type
_entity.pdbx_description
1 polymer ?
#
loop_
_entity_poly.entity_id
_entity_poly.type
_entity_poly.pdbx_seq_one_letter_code
_entity_poly.pdbx_strand_id
1 'polypeptide(L)'
;MRIEINSQDLKERPQLIKKMLRPLVLKNKLFVQPVSKGDEYVASVKDTYQSTTNQYTESRFKTFVPDLQATYYERWYKTYQGKKEKFYLDRAYLHFYIIDKTLPEPAEKEFCLLHCDPNEPDDAAHAKYKQSLHLHIECSDASWPHCDVWPRAHIALNNGYLDYVLKDINSLTNAMTEAILMLKEEVLAAVKISD
;
A
#
# COMPACT_ATOMS: atom_id res chain seq x y z
N MET A 1 -16.84 11.86 1.33
CA MET A 1 -15.45 11.52 0.96
C MET A 1 -14.58 11.99 2.11
N ARG A 2 -13.72 11.14 2.67
CA ARG A 2 -12.95 11.51 3.86
C ARG A 2 -11.66 12.26 3.53
N ILE A 3 -10.91 11.79 2.53
CA ILE A 3 -9.65 12.40 2.11
C ILE A 3 -9.80 12.96 0.70
N GLU A 4 -9.70 14.29 0.58
CA GLU A 4 -9.79 15.02 -0.67
C GLU A 4 -8.63 15.99 -0.86
N ILE A 5 -8.11 16.08 -2.08
CA ILE A 5 -7.00 16.95 -2.44
C ILE A 5 -7.30 17.70 -3.75
N ASN A 6 -6.55 18.76 -4.02
CA ASN A 6 -6.67 19.50 -5.28
C ASN A 6 -5.73 18.92 -6.37
N SER A 7 -5.88 19.35 -7.63
CA SER A 7 -5.07 18.84 -8.74
C SER A 7 -3.58 19.16 -8.62
N GLN A 8 -3.19 20.21 -7.89
CA GLN A 8 -1.79 20.54 -7.60
C GLN A 8 -1.20 19.55 -6.59
N ASP A 9 -1.89 19.30 -5.47
CA ASP A 9 -1.48 18.32 -4.46
C ASP A 9 -1.37 16.91 -5.09
N LEU A 10 -2.29 16.55 -5.99
CA LEU A 10 -2.26 15.28 -6.71
C LEU A 10 -0.99 15.12 -7.56
N LYS A 11 -0.52 16.21 -8.20
CA LYS A 11 0.74 16.20 -8.98
C LYS A 11 1.97 16.00 -8.11
N GLU A 12 1.90 16.34 -6.83
CA GLU A 12 2.99 16.19 -5.87
C GLU A 12 3.01 14.80 -5.20
N ARG A 13 1.88 14.07 -5.21
CA ARG A 13 1.76 12.71 -4.65
C ARG A 13 2.88 11.76 -5.09
N PRO A 14 3.28 11.68 -6.38
CA PRO A 14 4.39 10.82 -6.78
C PRO A 14 5.69 11.03 -6.00
N GLN A 15 6.04 12.27 -5.65
CA GLN A 15 7.26 12.54 -4.88
C GLN A 15 7.10 12.17 -3.40
N LEU A 16 5.91 12.41 -2.84
CA LEU A 16 5.58 12.02 -1.47
C LEU A 16 5.61 10.49 -1.30
N ILE A 17 5.04 9.75 -2.25
CA ILE A 17 5.07 8.28 -2.28
C ILE A 17 6.51 7.77 -2.32
N LYS A 18 7.38 8.34 -3.16
CA LYS A 18 8.80 7.97 -3.20
C LYS A 18 9.50 8.19 -1.86
N LYS A 19 9.23 9.32 -1.21
CA LYS A 19 9.81 9.64 0.10
C LYS A 19 9.33 8.65 1.17
N MET A 20 8.03 8.38 1.18
CA MET A 20 7.37 7.45 2.11
C MET A 20 7.92 6.02 2.00
N LEU A 21 8.14 5.52 0.78
CA LEU A 21 8.63 4.16 0.54
C LEU A 21 10.16 4.03 0.55
N ARG A 22 10.90 5.15 0.65
CA ARG A 22 12.36 5.16 0.67
C ARG A 22 12.98 4.19 1.68
N PRO A 23 12.43 4.01 2.90
CA PRO A 23 12.99 3.07 3.87
C PRO A 23 13.02 1.62 3.40
N LEU A 24 12.15 1.25 2.45
CA LEU A 24 12.01 -0.12 1.96
C LEU A 24 12.97 -0.48 0.83
N VAL A 25 13.78 0.45 0.31
CA VAL A 25 14.57 0.21 -0.92
C VAL A 25 16.07 0.42 -0.75
N LEU A 26 16.87 -0.54 -1.25
CA LEU A 26 18.34 -0.52 -1.18
C LEU A 26 18.99 0.58 -2.06
N LYS A 27 18.33 1.07 -3.12
CA LYS A 27 18.87 2.08 -4.08
C LYS A 27 17.79 3.04 -4.62
N ASN A 28 18.20 4.22 -5.12
CA ASN A 28 17.34 5.36 -5.50
C ASN A 28 16.39 5.18 -6.71
N LYS A 29 16.22 3.97 -7.27
CA LYS A 29 15.40 3.77 -8.47
C LYS A 29 13.98 3.33 -8.10
N LEU A 30 13.27 4.19 -7.39
CA LEU A 30 11.82 4.11 -7.28
C LEU A 30 11.20 5.07 -8.29
N PHE A 31 10.40 4.51 -9.20
CA PHE A 31 9.57 5.27 -10.11
C PHE A 31 8.13 5.19 -9.62
N VAL A 32 7.41 6.31 -9.74
CA VAL A 32 5.97 6.34 -9.53
C VAL A 32 5.39 6.72 -10.88
N GLN A 33 4.59 5.83 -11.44
CA GLN A 33 3.92 6.02 -12.72
C GLN A 33 2.49 6.47 -12.46
N PRO A 34 2.18 7.77 -12.63
CA PRO A 34 0.81 8.24 -12.66
C PRO A 34 0.15 7.84 -13.97
N VAL A 35 -1.05 7.27 -13.89
CA VAL A 35 -1.90 6.93 -15.04
C VAL A 35 -3.28 7.53 -14.78
N SER A 36 -3.77 8.33 -15.73
CA SER A 36 -5.13 8.86 -15.68
C SER A 36 -5.99 8.22 -16.76
N LYS A 37 -7.18 7.73 -16.41
CA LYS A 37 -8.16 7.18 -17.35
C LYS A 37 -9.57 7.63 -16.96
N GLY A 38 -10.14 8.55 -17.73
CA GLY A 38 -11.42 9.18 -17.38
C GLY A 38 -11.31 9.93 -16.05
N ASP A 39 -12.15 9.56 -15.08
CA ASP A 39 -12.15 10.14 -13.74
C ASP A 39 -11.18 9.45 -12.78
N GLU A 40 -10.55 8.35 -13.18
CA GLU A 40 -9.59 7.62 -12.36
C GLU A 40 -8.17 8.17 -12.55
N TYR A 41 -7.45 8.31 -11.43
CA TYR A 41 -6.01 8.52 -11.38
C TYR A 41 -5.38 7.45 -10.50
N VAL A 42 -4.36 6.78 -11.00
CA VAL A 42 -3.60 5.77 -10.26
C VAL A 42 -2.13 6.18 -10.20
N ALA A 43 -1.57 6.22 -9.00
CA ALA A 43 -0.14 6.35 -8.79
C ALA A 43 0.43 4.99 -8.35
N SER A 44 1.20 4.33 -9.21
CA SER A 44 1.75 2.99 -8.95
C SER A 44 3.28 3.00 -8.93
N VAL A 45 3.89 2.14 -8.12
CA VAL A 45 5.34 2.12 -7.88
C VAL A 45 6.01 1.02 -8.68
N LYS A 46 7.18 1.33 -9.26
CA LYS A 46 7.96 0.42 -10.11
C LYS A 46 9.47 0.58 -9.83
N ASP A 47 10.24 -0.49 -10.04
CA ASP A 47 11.71 -0.44 -10.01
C ASP A 47 12.35 -0.05 -11.36
N THR A 48 11.60 -0.15 -12.46
CA THR A 48 12.00 0.25 -13.82
C THR A 48 11.03 1.24 -14.46
N TYR A 49 11.52 2.01 -15.43
CA TYR A 49 10.69 2.93 -16.23
C TYR A 49 9.85 2.21 -17.30
N GLN A 50 10.34 1.06 -17.77
CA GLN A 50 9.62 0.20 -18.71
C GLN A 50 8.82 -0.82 -17.93
N SER A 51 7.50 -0.70 -17.98
CA SER A 51 6.60 -1.73 -17.47
C SER A 51 6.24 -2.67 -18.61
N THR A 52 6.39 -3.97 -18.38
CA THR A 52 5.93 -5.02 -19.31
C THR A 52 4.43 -5.30 -19.15
N THR A 53 3.78 -4.71 -18.13
CA THR A 53 2.38 -4.94 -17.79
C THR A 53 1.62 -3.61 -17.69
N ASN A 54 0.39 -3.59 -18.19
CA ASN A 54 -0.50 -2.44 -18.08
C ASN A 54 -1.27 -2.43 -16.75
N GLN A 55 -1.09 -3.44 -15.90
CA GLN A 55 -1.79 -3.58 -14.64
C GLN A 55 -0.93 -3.03 -13.50
N TYR A 56 -1.41 -1.99 -12.83
CA TYR A 56 -0.69 -1.37 -11.72
C TYR A 56 -0.54 -2.30 -10.50
N THR A 57 -1.44 -3.26 -10.33
CA THR A 57 -1.40 -4.28 -9.26
C THR A 57 -0.29 -5.33 -9.45
N GLU A 58 0.22 -5.47 -10.67
CA GLU A 58 1.32 -6.39 -11.00
C GLU A 58 2.69 -5.67 -10.96
N SER A 59 2.69 -4.36 -10.67
CA SER A 59 3.91 -3.57 -10.66
C SER A 59 4.70 -3.81 -9.39
N ARG A 60 5.84 -4.49 -9.51
CA ARG A 60 6.73 -4.80 -8.39
C ARG A 60 7.85 -3.77 -8.25
N PHE A 61 8.36 -3.64 -7.03
CA PHE A 61 9.67 -3.06 -6.75
C PHE A 61 10.42 -3.94 -5.75
N LYS A 62 11.74 -4.04 -5.93
CA LYS A 62 12.61 -4.79 -5.03
C LYS A 62 12.82 -4.03 -3.73
N THR A 63 12.72 -4.72 -2.61
CA THR A 63 12.96 -4.12 -1.30
C THR A 63 14.44 -4.17 -0.90
N PHE A 64 14.74 -3.77 0.34
CA PHE A 64 16.08 -3.88 0.91
C PHE A 64 16.44 -5.30 1.38
N VAL A 65 15.43 -6.16 1.52
CA VAL A 65 15.61 -7.57 1.87
C VAL A 65 15.71 -8.34 0.55
N PRO A 66 16.74 -9.18 0.34
CA PRO A 66 16.80 -10.04 -0.83
C PRO A 66 15.53 -10.88 -0.94
N ASP A 67 15.13 -11.23 -2.16
CA ASP A 67 13.97 -12.12 -2.41
C ASP A 67 12.64 -11.66 -1.83
N LEU A 68 12.58 -10.39 -1.43
CA LEU A 68 11.37 -9.72 -0.98
C LEU A 68 11.05 -8.59 -1.95
N GLN A 69 9.87 -8.70 -2.55
CA GLN A 69 9.33 -7.70 -3.45
C GLN A 69 8.10 -7.06 -2.83
N ALA A 70 7.75 -5.86 -3.31
CA ALA A 70 6.56 -5.17 -2.87
C ALA A 70 5.85 -4.51 -4.04
N THR A 71 4.56 -4.25 -3.85
CA THR A 71 3.74 -3.43 -4.75
C THR A 71 3.09 -2.34 -3.94
N TYR A 72 3.16 -1.11 -4.43
CA TYR A 72 2.42 0.01 -3.86
C TYR A 72 1.63 0.74 -4.93
N TYR A 73 0.39 1.09 -4.61
CA TYR A 73 -0.40 1.99 -5.42
C TYR A 73 -1.41 2.78 -4.60
N GLU A 74 -1.75 3.96 -5.11
CA GLU A 74 -2.90 4.74 -4.68
C GLU A 74 -3.88 4.90 -5.84
N ARG A 75 -5.17 4.73 -5.56
CA ARG A 75 -6.25 5.01 -6.50
C ARG A 75 -7.04 6.24 -6.04
N TRP A 76 -7.22 7.15 -6.97
CA TRP A 76 -7.89 8.42 -6.77
C TRP A 76 -9.00 8.57 -7.80
N TYR A 77 -10.10 9.20 -7.40
CA TYR A 77 -11.18 9.53 -8.32
C TYR A 77 -11.44 11.02 -8.32
N LYS A 78 -11.69 11.55 -9.51
CA LYS A 78 -12.08 12.93 -9.73
C LYS A 78 -13.45 13.17 -9.12
N THR A 79 -13.59 14.34 -8.50
CA THR A 79 -14.85 14.87 -7.98
C THR A 79 -14.86 16.38 -8.14
N TYR A 80 -16.00 17.00 -7.82
CA TYR A 80 -16.20 18.43 -7.99
C TYR A 80 -16.80 19.06 -6.75
N GLN A 81 -16.17 20.12 -6.26
CA GLN A 81 -16.73 21.00 -5.23
C GLN A 81 -17.13 22.31 -5.89
N GLY A 82 -18.40 22.40 -6.33
CA GLY A 82 -18.87 23.46 -7.20
C GLY A 82 -18.16 23.40 -8.56
N LYS A 83 -17.43 24.45 -8.94
CA LYS A 83 -16.63 24.50 -10.18
C LYS A 83 -15.19 24.03 -10.02
N LYS A 84 -14.77 23.66 -8.81
CA LYS A 84 -13.37 23.29 -8.52
C LYS A 84 -13.22 21.77 -8.63
N GLU A 85 -12.31 21.34 -9.49
CA GLU A 85 -11.87 19.94 -9.58
C GLU A 85 -11.15 19.55 -8.27
N LYS A 86 -11.49 18.37 -7.77
CA LYS A 86 -10.94 17.73 -6.58
C LYS A 86 -10.71 16.26 -6.88
N PHE A 87 -9.93 15.60 -6.03
CA PHE A 87 -9.69 14.17 -6.10
C PHE A 87 -9.83 13.59 -4.71
N TYR A 88 -10.60 12.51 -4.58
CA TYR A 88 -10.68 11.77 -3.33
C TYR A 88 -9.84 10.50 -3.41
N LEU A 89 -9.20 10.15 -2.30
CA LEU A 89 -8.47 8.88 -2.18
C LEU A 89 -9.50 7.77 -2.02
N ASP A 90 -9.50 6.81 -2.94
CA ASP A 90 -10.30 5.60 -2.83
C ASP A 90 -9.59 4.55 -1.98
N ARG A 91 -8.31 4.30 -2.27
CA ARG A 91 -7.48 3.32 -1.55
C ARG A 91 -5.98 3.57 -1.69
N ALA A 92 -5.22 3.14 -0.69
CA ALA A 92 -3.75 3.10 -0.71
C ALA A 92 -3.26 1.76 -0.16
N TYR A 93 -2.58 0.96 -1.01
CA TYR A 93 -2.30 -0.45 -0.77
C TYR A 93 -0.79 -0.72 -0.93
N LEU A 94 -0.19 -1.35 0.08
CA LEU A 94 1.20 -1.83 0.08
C LEU A 94 1.23 -3.33 0.34
N HIS A 95 1.54 -4.10 -0.69
CA HIS A 95 1.66 -5.55 -0.63
C HIS A 95 3.14 -5.97 -0.51
N PHE A 96 3.40 -7.04 0.24
CA PHE A 96 4.72 -7.66 0.35
C PHE A 96 4.68 -9.13 -0.06
N TYR A 97 5.67 -9.51 -0.87
CA TYR A 97 5.81 -10.83 -1.47
C TYR A 97 7.18 -11.42 -1.14
N ILE A 98 7.20 -12.69 -0.74
CA ILE A 98 8.42 -13.50 -0.69
C ILE A 98 8.52 -14.28 -2.00
N ILE A 99 9.71 -14.30 -2.58
CA ILE A 99 10.03 -15.09 -3.78
C ILE A 99 10.55 -16.45 -3.33
N ASP A 100 9.75 -17.49 -3.55
CA ASP A 100 10.14 -18.88 -3.28
C ASP A 100 11.01 -19.40 -4.43
N LYS A 101 12.32 -19.36 -4.23
CA LYS A 101 13.31 -19.85 -5.20
C LYS A 101 13.53 -21.35 -5.17
N THR A 102 12.92 -22.08 -4.22
CA THR A 102 13.10 -23.53 -4.12
C THR A 102 12.34 -24.28 -5.21
N LEU A 103 11.37 -23.62 -5.84
CA LEU A 103 10.61 -24.15 -6.95
C LEU A 103 11.35 -23.99 -8.29
N PRO A 104 11.17 -24.93 -9.26
CA PRO A 104 11.76 -24.81 -10.60
C PRO A 104 11.43 -23.50 -11.32
N GLU A 105 10.22 -22.99 -11.07
CA GLU A 105 9.79 -21.65 -11.45
C GLU A 105 9.53 -20.87 -10.15
N PRO A 106 10.32 -19.82 -9.84
CA PRO A 106 10.16 -19.07 -8.61
C PRO A 106 8.74 -18.51 -8.48
N ALA A 107 8.10 -18.77 -7.35
CA ALA A 107 6.73 -18.33 -7.08
C ALA A 107 6.71 -17.14 -6.12
N GLU A 108 5.82 -16.18 -6.37
CA GLU A 108 5.53 -15.09 -5.42
C GLU A 108 4.48 -15.55 -4.41
N LYS A 109 4.78 -15.39 -3.12
CA LYS A 109 3.82 -15.62 -2.03
C LYS A 109 3.59 -14.31 -1.29
N GLU A 110 2.38 -13.76 -1.37
CA GLU A 110 1.99 -12.64 -0.52
C GLU A 110 1.96 -13.10 0.93
N PHE A 111 2.50 -12.29 1.84
CA PHE A 111 2.52 -12.60 3.27
C PHE A 111 2.03 -11.45 4.15
N CYS A 112 2.04 -10.22 3.64
CA CYS A 112 1.62 -9.05 4.39
C CYS A 112 1.09 -7.98 3.45
N LEU A 113 0.00 -7.34 3.87
CA LEU A 113 -0.62 -6.24 3.17
C LEU A 113 -0.98 -5.13 4.17
N LEU A 114 -0.44 -3.94 3.95
CA LEU A 114 -0.80 -2.71 4.66
C LEU A 114 -1.68 -1.87 3.75
N HIS A 115 -2.93 -1.60 4.15
CA HIS A 115 -3.81 -0.78 3.35
C HIS A 115 -4.82 0.04 4.14
N CYS A 116 -5.51 0.92 3.43
CA CYS A 116 -6.71 1.61 3.92
C CYS A 116 -7.72 1.81 2.78
N ASP A 117 -8.99 1.86 3.16
CA ASP A 117 -10.13 2.15 2.29
C ASP A 117 -10.93 3.32 2.90
N PRO A 118 -10.48 4.58 2.77
CA PRO A 118 -10.99 5.72 3.54
C PRO A 118 -12.48 6.02 3.34
N ASN A 119 -13.13 5.47 2.31
CA ASN A 119 -14.55 5.69 2.05
C ASN A 119 -15.42 4.45 2.29
N GLU A 120 -14.89 3.41 2.97
CA GLU A 120 -15.71 2.29 3.42
C GLU A 120 -16.93 2.83 4.20
N PRO A 121 -18.16 2.37 3.90
CA PRO A 121 -19.39 2.85 4.54
C PRO A 121 -19.35 2.68 6.05
N ASP A 122 -19.90 3.64 6.80
CA ASP A 122 -19.88 3.60 8.28
C ASP A 122 -20.69 2.43 8.87
N ASP A 123 -21.68 1.96 8.14
CA ASP A 123 -22.53 0.82 8.49
C ASP A 123 -21.97 -0.53 8.02
N ALA A 124 -20.85 -0.53 7.28
CA ALA A 124 -20.21 -1.76 6.83
C ALA A 124 -19.62 -2.56 8.01
N ALA A 125 -19.59 -3.88 7.86
CA ALA A 125 -18.95 -4.75 8.84
C ALA A 125 -17.47 -4.36 9.01
N HIS A 126 -17.09 -4.07 10.25
CA HIS A 126 -15.72 -3.68 10.61
C HIS A 126 -15.22 -2.38 9.96
N ALA A 127 -16.12 -1.48 9.54
CA ALA A 127 -15.81 -0.22 8.87
C ALA A 127 -14.66 0.55 9.52
N LYS A 128 -14.73 0.79 10.83
CA LYS A 128 -13.71 1.54 11.59
C LYS A 128 -12.29 0.96 11.47
N TYR A 129 -12.15 -0.35 11.25
CA TYR A 129 -10.85 -1.00 11.08
C TYR A 129 -10.35 -0.86 9.64
N LYS A 130 -11.25 -0.87 8.66
CA LYS A 130 -10.93 -0.81 7.23
C LYS A 130 -10.67 0.61 6.71
N GLN A 131 -11.37 1.58 7.28
CA GLN A 131 -11.28 2.99 6.90
C GLN A 131 -9.89 3.58 7.13
N SER A 132 -9.19 3.12 8.16
CA SER A 132 -7.80 3.52 8.46
C SER A 132 -6.80 2.47 8.00
N LEU A 133 -5.53 2.77 8.24
CA LEU A 133 -4.44 1.83 8.03
C LEU A 133 -4.63 0.59 8.90
N HIS A 134 -4.59 -0.55 8.24
CA HIS A 134 -4.63 -1.85 8.89
C HIS A 134 -3.79 -2.86 8.12
N LEU A 135 -3.33 -3.87 8.85
CA LEU A 135 -2.56 -4.98 8.31
C LEU A 135 -3.45 -6.20 8.09
N HIS A 136 -3.21 -6.85 6.97
CA HIS A 136 -3.60 -8.23 6.69
C HIS A 136 -2.35 -9.08 6.65
N ILE A 137 -2.41 -10.24 7.29
CA ILE A 137 -1.35 -11.23 7.25
C ILE A 137 -1.86 -12.38 6.38
N GLU A 138 -1.25 -12.53 5.22
CA GLU A 138 -1.57 -13.63 4.32
C GLU A 138 -0.81 -14.88 4.76
N CYS A 139 -1.53 -16.00 4.78
CA CYS A 139 -1.03 -17.29 5.25
C CYS A 139 -1.60 -18.36 4.33
N SER A 140 -0.85 -18.69 3.28
CA SER A 140 -1.26 -19.68 2.27
C SER A 140 -0.69 -21.08 2.53
N ASP A 141 0.25 -21.21 3.48
CA ASP A 141 0.91 -22.46 3.82
C ASP A 141 0.28 -23.12 5.05
N ALA A 142 -0.54 -24.16 4.85
CA ALA A 142 -1.22 -24.89 5.91
C ALA A 142 -0.29 -25.49 6.99
N SER A 143 1.03 -25.52 6.79
CA SER A 143 2.00 -25.92 7.81
C SER A 143 2.23 -24.85 8.90
N TRP A 144 1.87 -23.58 8.64
CA TRP A 144 1.92 -22.54 9.64
C TRP A 144 0.71 -22.60 10.59
N PRO A 145 0.94 -22.54 11.91
CA PRO A 145 -0.16 -22.56 12.87
C PRO A 145 -1.07 -21.35 12.65
N HIS A 146 -2.37 -21.61 12.63
CA HIS A 146 -3.44 -20.60 12.49
C HIS A 146 -3.56 -19.94 11.11
N CYS A 147 -3.08 -20.55 10.02
CA CYS A 147 -3.40 -20.10 8.67
C CYS A 147 -4.90 -20.08 8.34
N ASP A 148 -5.75 -20.75 9.12
CA ASP A 148 -7.22 -20.65 9.03
C ASP A 148 -7.78 -19.34 9.63
N VAL A 149 -6.99 -18.67 10.48
CA VAL A 149 -7.39 -17.46 11.22
C VAL A 149 -6.79 -16.19 10.60
N TRP A 150 -5.48 -16.19 10.33
CA TRP A 150 -4.73 -15.00 9.93
C TRP A 150 -5.22 -14.31 8.65
N PRO A 151 -5.57 -15.02 7.55
CA PRO A 151 -6.05 -14.39 6.32
C PRO A 151 -7.39 -13.64 6.49
N ARG A 152 -8.09 -13.84 7.61
CA ARG A 152 -9.34 -13.13 7.93
C ARG A 152 -9.12 -11.99 8.93
N ALA A 153 -7.95 -11.93 9.55
CA ALA A 153 -7.64 -10.97 10.61
C ALA A 153 -7.28 -9.61 10.02
N HIS A 154 -7.83 -8.55 10.63
CA HIS A 154 -7.46 -7.17 10.34
C HIS A 154 -6.86 -6.58 11.60
N ILE A 155 -5.61 -6.15 11.53
CA ILE A 155 -4.93 -5.49 12.65
C ILE A 155 -4.93 -3.99 12.38
N ALA A 156 -5.89 -3.28 12.98
CA ALA A 156 -5.99 -1.83 12.81
C ALA A 156 -4.86 -1.10 13.55
N LEU A 157 -4.12 -0.24 12.85
CA LEU A 157 -2.97 0.48 13.40
C LEU A 157 -3.34 1.78 14.11
N ASN A 158 -4.49 2.38 13.74
CA ASN A 158 -4.91 3.69 14.24
C ASN A 158 -6.37 3.74 14.69
N ASN A 159 -6.93 2.62 15.16
CA ASN A 159 -8.36 2.51 15.53
C ASN A 159 -8.80 3.57 16.56
N GLY A 160 -7.95 3.96 17.50
CA GLY A 160 -8.25 5.00 18.50
C GLY A 160 -8.07 6.45 17.99
N TYR A 161 -7.53 6.63 16.79
CA TYR A 161 -7.13 7.93 16.23
C TYR A 161 -7.62 8.08 14.78
N LEU A 162 -8.74 7.45 14.45
CA LEU A 162 -9.31 7.42 13.10
C LEU A 162 -9.50 8.83 12.54
N ASP A 163 -10.15 9.72 13.31
CA ASP A 163 -10.41 11.11 12.92
C ASP A 163 -9.13 11.90 12.65
N TYR A 164 -8.07 11.59 13.40
CA TYR A 164 -6.77 12.23 13.20
C TYR A 164 -6.13 11.78 11.88
N VAL A 165 -6.11 10.47 11.62
CA VAL A 165 -5.50 9.91 10.40
C VAL A 165 -6.26 10.31 9.15
N LEU A 166 -7.60 10.34 9.21
CA LEU A 166 -8.46 10.66 8.07
C LEU A 166 -8.76 12.15 7.89
N LYS A 167 -8.19 13.01 8.74
CA LYS A 167 -8.35 14.46 8.65
C LYS A 167 -7.92 15.03 7.29
N ASP A 168 -6.78 14.57 6.78
CA ASP A 168 -6.22 15.01 5.51
C ASP A 168 -5.17 14.01 4.99
N ILE A 169 -4.75 14.21 3.75
CA ILE A 169 -3.75 13.34 3.09
C ILE A 169 -2.39 13.34 3.79
N ASN A 170 -2.01 14.43 4.46
CA ASN A 170 -0.72 14.53 5.14
C ASN A 170 -0.72 13.65 6.38
N SER A 171 -1.83 13.68 7.15
CA SER A 171 -2.04 12.86 8.32
C SER A 171 -2.01 11.36 7.96
N LEU A 172 -2.70 10.96 6.88
CA LEU A 172 -2.62 9.59 6.37
C LEU A 172 -1.21 9.22 5.89
N THR A 173 -0.54 10.09 5.14
CA THR A 173 0.81 9.82 4.62
C THR A 173 1.82 9.66 5.75
N ASN A 174 1.70 10.45 6.83
CA ASN A 174 2.52 10.30 8.01
C ASN A 174 2.24 8.96 8.71
N ALA A 175 0.98 8.61 8.93
CA ALA A 175 0.61 7.32 9.53
C ALA A 175 1.14 6.13 8.70
N MET A 176 1.07 6.22 7.36
CA MET A 176 1.60 5.20 6.45
C MET A 176 3.13 5.13 6.53
N THR A 177 3.81 6.27 6.66
CA THR A 177 5.27 6.33 6.85
C THR A 177 5.69 5.62 8.13
N GLU A 178 5.02 5.90 9.25
CA GLU A 178 5.31 5.25 10.54
C GLU A 178 5.05 3.74 10.49
N ALA A 179 3.94 3.32 9.86
CA ALA A 179 3.64 1.90 9.67
C ALA A 179 4.69 1.19 8.79
N ILE A 180 5.18 1.84 7.73
CA ILE A 180 6.27 1.33 6.89
C ILE A 180 7.58 1.18 7.69
N LEU A 181 7.91 2.15 8.56
CA LEU A 181 9.10 2.08 9.41
C LEU A 181 9.00 0.93 10.40
N MET A 182 7.86 0.78 11.08
CA MET A 182 7.60 -0.34 11.97
C MET A 182 7.74 -1.68 11.24
N LEU A 183 7.10 -1.84 10.07
CA LEU A 183 7.21 -3.07 9.28
C LEU A 183 8.65 -3.34 8.85
N LYS A 184 9.38 -2.32 8.43
CA LYS A 184 10.80 -2.45 8.08
C LYS A 184 11.61 -3.03 9.24
N GLU A 185 11.44 -2.46 10.44
CA GLU A 185 12.27 -2.77 11.61
C GLU A 185 11.89 -4.10 12.26
N GLU A 186 10.59 -4.35 12.45
CA GLU A 186 10.09 -5.46 13.25
C GLU A 186 9.70 -6.69 12.43
N VAL A 187 9.40 -6.50 11.14
CA VAL A 187 8.94 -7.59 10.27
C VAL A 187 10.00 -7.92 9.23
N LEU A 188 10.31 -6.97 8.35
CA LEU A 188 11.13 -7.23 7.16
C LEU A 188 12.59 -7.48 7.51
N ALA A 189 13.20 -6.70 8.42
CA ALA A 189 14.58 -6.91 8.84
C ALA A 189 14.80 -8.23 9.60
N ALA A 190 13.74 -8.81 10.16
CA ALA A 190 13.77 -10.09 10.83
C ALA A 190 13.56 -11.30 9.89
N VAL A 191 13.18 -11.06 8.62
CA VAL A 191 12.96 -12.13 7.64
C VAL A 191 14.27 -12.86 7.39
N LYS A 192 14.33 -14.12 7.83
CA LYS A 192 15.41 -15.04 7.47
C LYS A 192 15.07 -15.68 6.13
N ILE A 193 15.84 -15.36 5.11
CA ILE A 193 15.77 -16.05 3.84
C ILE A 193 16.52 -17.37 4.04
N SER A 194 15.84 -18.49 3.79
CA SER A 194 16.50 -19.80 3.86
C SER A 194 17.38 -19.96 2.62
N ASP A 195 18.66 -20.27 2.83
CA ASP A 195 19.61 -20.62 1.77
C ASP A 195 19.23 -21.92 1.06
#